data_AF-A0A7X1ZK61-F1
#
_entry.id   AF-A0A7X1ZK61-F1
#
_cell.length_a   1.000
_cell.length_b   1.000
_cell.length_c   1.000
_cell.angle_alpha   90.00
_cell.angle_beta   90.00
_cell.angle_gamma   90.00
#
_symmetry.space_group_name_H-M   'P 1'
#
loop_
_entity.id
_entity.type
_entity.pdbx_description
1 polymer ?
#
loop_
_entity_poly.entity_id
_entity_poly.type
_entity_poly.pdbx_seq_one_letter_code
_entity_poly.pdbx_strand_id
1 'polypeptide(L)'
;MKLKEIKRVFVFRPFNKHMSAQTRIIKVLKGEIPDRVPYFEIDISPQVVKEISGKETFTEKEISRCMHRDHIVWWGYPDPFVQRKEGKNGIQYQTEGVIKNEDDLRIIDHMPCVLTLSDGRRELVKCSGPEDKQIYNSAEKFIKEKEEFAASAIVNLGIDCTMRSMGVKGFSYALYDNPDLIKRVLDKYVEWNCVIIEKLINIGFDFFCAADDLAFDTGPFFSPQTFRDLILPRVKQVAEKITIPWVFHSDGNLIPIIDDLLTLGMNGLHPIDPNCMDIIQVKRDYGKRVCVVGNIDLNLLSNAEPDEVEEEVRRKIEALAPGGGYIISSGNSIPGYAKVENVKRMMEAILKYGQYK
;
A
#
# COMPACT_ATOMS: atom_id res chain seq x y z
N MET A 1 10.98 -22.80 -48.19
CA MET A 1 9.97 -22.36 -47.19
C MET A 1 10.53 -22.67 -45.79
N LYS A 2 11.52 -21.90 -45.32
CA LYS A 2 11.42 -20.76 -44.38
C LYS A 2 10.76 -21.09 -43.02
N LEU A 3 11.52 -21.78 -42.16
CA LEU A 3 11.52 -21.59 -40.70
C LEU A 3 12.38 -20.34 -40.37
N LYS A 4 11.79 -19.15 -40.43
CA LYS A 4 12.39 -17.89 -39.94
C LYS A 4 11.27 -16.89 -39.70
N GLU A 5 10.54 -16.97 -38.59
CA GLU A 5 9.62 -15.88 -38.22
C GLU A 5 9.12 -15.84 -36.77
N ILE A 6 9.93 -16.11 -35.75
CA ILE A 6 9.60 -15.68 -34.36
C ILE A 6 10.87 -15.26 -33.62
N LYS A 7 11.40 -14.08 -33.94
CA LYS A 7 12.26 -13.27 -33.06
C LYS A 7 12.11 -11.80 -33.47
N ARG A 8 11.00 -11.17 -33.06
CA ARG A 8 10.96 -9.70 -32.91
C ARG A 8 10.99 -9.41 -31.42
N VAL A 9 12.20 -9.41 -30.86
CA VAL A 9 12.49 -8.62 -29.66
C VAL A 9 12.32 -7.17 -30.12
N PHE A 10 11.30 -6.48 -29.61
CA PHE A 10 11.12 -5.05 -29.83
C PHE A 10 12.35 -4.35 -29.26
N VAL A 11 13.18 -3.79 -30.14
CA VAL A 11 14.25 -2.88 -29.75
C VAL A 11 13.57 -1.57 -29.39
N PHE A 12 13.31 -1.38 -28.09
CA PHE A 12 12.90 -0.09 -27.54
C PHE A 12 13.98 0.94 -27.85
N ARG A 13 13.60 2.08 -28.44
CA ARG A 13 14.49 3.25 -28.51
C ARG A 13 14.69 3.76 -27.07
N PRO A 14 15.94 3.84 -26.56
CA PRO A 14 16.17 4.35 -25.21
C PRO A 14 15.82 5.83 -25.17
N PHE A 15 15.03 6.22 -24.16
CA PHE A 15 14.68 7.62 -23.91
C PHE A 15 15.94 8.37 -23.44
N ASN A 16 16.15 9.58 -23.97
CA ASN A 16 17.26 10.45 -23.59
C ASN A 16 17.16 10.85 -22.10
N LYS A 17 18.24 10.57 -21.34
CA LYS A 17 18.42 10.76 -19.87
C LYS A 17 17.35 10.07 -19.01
N HIS A 18 17.50 8.76 -18.82
CA HIS A 18 16.66 7.97 -17.92
C HIS A 18 16.70 8.50 -16.48
N MET A 19 15.55 8.96 -15.98
CA MET A 19 15.32 9.25 -14.57
C MET A 19 15.36 7.92 -13.78
N SER A 20 15.99 7.90 -12.60
CA SER A 20 15.92 6.71 -11.74
C SER A 20 14.48 6.47 -11.27
N ALA A 21 14.14 5.21 -10.99
CA ALA A 21 12.84 4.83 -10.45
C ALA A 21 12.52 5.55 -9.13
N GLN A 22 13.51 5.67 -8.25
CA GLN A 22 13.46 6.51 -7.06
C GLN A 22 13.05 7.96 -7.38
N THR A 23 13.77 8.64 -8.27
CA THR A 23 13.50 10.04 -8.61
C THR A 23 12.10 10.21 -9.20
N ARG A 24 11.66 9.24 -10.01
CA ARG A 24 10.35 9.24 -10.67
C ARG A 24 9.20 9.24 -9.66
N ILE A 25 9.22 8.34 -8.69
CA ILE A 25 8.20 8.25 -7.63
C ILE A 25 8.20 9.52 -6.79
N ILE A 26 9.37 9.96 -6.32
CA ILE A 26 9.48 11.11 -5.41
C ILE A 26 9.03 12.41 -6.08
N LYS A 27 9.31 12.60 -7.38
CA LYS A 27 8.81 13.75 -8.13
C LYS A 27 7.28 13.78 -8.17
N VAL A 28 6.64 12.67 -8.52
CA VAL A 28 5.18 12.61 -8.63
C VAL A 28 4.51 12.87 -7.28
N LEU A 29 5.03 12.28 -6.20
CA LEU A 29 4.52 12.54 -4.84
C LEU A 29 4.71 13.99 -4.39
N LYS A 30 5.73 14.69 -4.91
CA LYS A 30 5.93 16.13 -4.67
C LYS A 30 5.12 17.03 -5.61
N GLY A 31 4.30 16.47 -6.48
CA GLY A 31 3.49 17.22 -7.46
C GLY A 31 4.27 17.67 -8.70
N GLU A 32 5.50 17.18 -8.90
CA GLU A 32 6.27 17.40 -10.12
C GLU A 32 5.91 16.38 -11.21
N ILE A 33 6.19 16.74 -12.47
CA ILE A 33 5.99 15.86 -13.61
C ILE A 33 7.29 15.08 -13.88
N PRO A 34 7.27 13.73 -13.82
CA PRO A 34 8.45 12.91 -14.11
C PRO A 34 8.57 12.61 -15.61
N ASP A 35 9.49 11.72 -15.99
CA ASP A 35 9.68 11.27 -17.38
C ASP A 35 8.59 10.30 -17.90
N ARG A 36 7.97 9.52 -17.01
CA ARG A 36 6.85 8.61 -17.31
C ARG A 36 5.99 8.34 -16.08
N VAL A 37 4.76 7.85 -16.28
CA VAL A 37 3.88 7.39 -15.20
C VAL A 37 4.60 6.31 -14.39
N PRO A 38 4.81 6.50 -13.08
CA PRO A 38 5.43 5.49 -12.24
C PRO A 38 4.45 4.34 -11.97
N TYR A 39 4.99 3.14 -11.82
CA TYR A 39 4.23 1.93 -11.50
C TYR A 39 4.48 1.48 -10.05
N PHE A 40 3.41 1.44 -9.26
CA PHE A 40 3.37 1.05 -7.86
C PHE A 40 2.43 -0.15 -7.67
N GLU A 41 2.71 -0.97 -6.65
CA GLU A 41 1.87 -2.09 -6.21
C GLU A 41 2.17 -2.33 -4.73
N ILE A 42 1.15 -2.26 -3.89
CA ILE A 42 1.32 -2.43 -2.43
C ILE A 42 1.75 -3.85 -2.07
N ASP A 43 1.19 -4.84 -2.79
CA ASP A 43 1.53 -6.25 -2.64
C ASP A 43 1.11 -7.05 -3.88
N ILE A 44 1.76 -8.20 -4.09
CA ILE A 44 1.53 -9.10 -5.22
C ILE A 44 1.63 -10.52 -4.70
N SER A 45 0.61 -11.33 -4.98
CA SER A 45 0.60 -12.73 -4.58
C SER A 45 1.85 -13.47 -5.06
N PRO A 46 2.53 -14.24 -4.18
CA PRO A 46 3.68 -15.04 -4.57
C PRO A 46 3.42 -15.99 -5.74
N GLN A 47 2.18 -16.47 -5.88
CA GLN A 47 1.78 -17.33 -7.00
C GLN A 47 1.91 -16.59 -8.34
N VAL A 48 1.36 -15.37 -8.42
CA VAL A 48 1.43 -14.53 -9.63
C VAL A 48 2.88 -14.21 -9.97
N VAL A 49 3.69 -13.83 -8.97
CA VAL A 49 5.12 -13.57 -9.19
C VAL A 49 5.85 -14.80 -9.70
N LYS A 50 5.59 -15.98 -9.14
CA LYS A 50 6.20 -17.25 -9.58
C LYS A 50 5.87 -17.55 -11.04
N GLU A 51 4.62 -17.37 -11.45
CA GLU A 51 4.17 -17.62 -12.82
C GLU A 51 4.70 -16.58 -13.83
N ILE A 52 4.91 -15.33 -13.40
CA ILE A 52 5.51 -14.29 -14.25
C ILE A 52 7.03 -14.48 -14.36
N SER A 53 7.72 -14.70 -13.24
CA SER A 53 9.18 -14.77 -13.16
C SER A 53 9.77 -16.13 -13.50
N GLY A 54 8.99 -17.20 -13.39
CA GLY A 54 9.45 -18.58 -13.49
C GLY A 54 10.33 -19.04 -12.32
N LYS A 55 10.35 -18.31 -11.19
CA LYS A 55 11.16 -18.62 -10.01
C LYS A 55 10.31 -19.04 -8.81
N GLU A 56 10.84 -19.99 -8.03
CA GLU A 56 10.23 -20.43 -6.76
C GLU A 56 10.45 -19.41 -5.62
N THR A 57 11.58 -18.72 -5.65
CA THR A 57 11.93 -17.69 -4.67
C THR A 57 12.41 -16.42 -5.39
N PHE A 58 12.12 -15.28 -4.79
CA PHE A 58 12.41 -13.97 -5.37
C PHE A 58 12.51 -12.92 -4.27
N THR A 59 13.40 -11.98 -4.47
CA THR A 59 13.51 -10.75 -3.70
C THR A 59 12.58 -9.68 -4.24
N GLU A 60 12.29 -8.64 -3.46
CA GLU A 60 11.48 -7.49 -3.90
C GLU A 60 12.04 -6.77 -5.14
N LYS A 61 13.36 -6.70 -5.29
CA LYS A 61 13.96 -6.17 -6.52
C LYS A 61 13.71 -7.07 -7.71
N GLU A 62 13.75 -8.39 -7.52
CA GLU A 62 13.50 -9.33 -8.62
C GLU A 62 12.05 -9.25 -9.07
N ILE A 63 11.10 -9.12 -8.12
CA ILE A 63 9.71 -8.79 -8.42
C ILE A 63 9.66 -7.49 -9.24
N SER A 64 10.28 -6.43 -8.74
CA SER A 64 10.17 -5.10 -9.34
C SER A 64 10.82 -5.01 -10.72
N ARG A 65 11.96 -5.67 -10.94
CA ARG A 65 12.57 -5.79 -12.27
C ARG A 65 11.71 -6.59 -13.23
N CYS A 66 11.16 -7.71 -12.77
CA CYS A 66 10.34 -8.59 -13.59
C CYS A 66 9.02 -7.92 -13.99
N MET A 67 8.48 -7.08 -13.12
CA MET A 67 7.22 -6.37 -13.33
C MET A 67 7.37 -4.94 -13.85
N HIS A 68 8.61 -4.46 -14.01
CA HIS A 68 8.91 -3.07 -14.37
C HIS A 68 8.33 -2.02 -13.41
N ARG A 69 8.24 -2.36 -12.11
CA ARG A 69 7.83 -1.45 -11.03
C ARG A 69 8.93 -0.43 -10.73
N ASP A 70 8.53 0.72 -10.19
CA ASP A 70 9.44 1.81 -9.84
C ASP A 70 9.87 1.82 -8.36
N HIS A 71 9.42 0.83 -7.58
CA HIS A 71 9.65 0.78 -6.14
C HIS A 71 9.75 -0.67 -5.64
N ILE A 72 10.39 -0.84 -4.49
CA ILE A 72 10.39 -2.07 -3.69
C ILE A 72 9.67 -1.81 -2.37
N VAL A 73 9.05 -2.84 -1.78
CA VAL A 73 8.24 -2.69 -0.56
C VAL A 73 8.77 -3.52 0.60
N TRP A 74 8.94 -2.88 1.76
CA TRP A 74 9.27 -3.54 3.02
C TRP A 74 8.13 -3.41 4.01
N TRP A 75 7.87 -4.47 4.77
CA TRP A 75 6.82 -4.52 5.77
C TRP A 75 7.46 -4.56 7.15
N GLY A 76 7.03 -3.65 8.03
CA GLY A 76 7.53 -3.60 9.40
C GLY A 76 6.66 -2.72 10.29
N TYR A 77 5.50 -3.26 10.64
CA TYR A 77 4.52 -2.59 11.45
C TYR A 77 3.96 -3.54 12.52
N PRO A 78 3.40 -3.02 13.62
CA PRO A 78 2.82 -3.83 14.67
C PRO A 78 1.58 -4.58 14.18
N ASP A 79 1.54 -5.89 14.42
CA ASP A 79 0.43 -6.74 14.02
C ASP A 79 -0.78 -6.55 14.97
N PRO A 80 -2.03 -6.61 14.47
CA PRO A 80 -3.20 -6.60 15.32
C PRO A 80 -3.31 -7.87 16.19
N PHE A 81 -3.88 -7.72 17.38
CA PHE A 81 -4.19 -8.83 18.29
C PHE A 81 -5.46 -9.53 17.85
N VAL A 82 -5.33 -10.49 16.92
CA VAL A 82 -6.43 -11.27 16.38
C VAL A 82 -6.20 -12.76 16.55
N GLN A 83 -7.29 -13.50 16.72
CA GLN A 83 -7.30 -14.94 16.50
C GLN A 83 -7.13 -15.24 15.01
N ARG A 84 -6.31 -16.24 14.72
CA ARG A 84 -6.05 -16.71 13.35
C ARG A 84 -6.50 -18.14 13.21
N LYS A 85 -7.13 -18.44 12.08
CA LYS A 85 -7.56 -19.79 11.72
C LYS A 85 -7.15 -20.11 10.30
N GLU A 86 -6.50 -21.24 10.12
CA GLU A 86 -6.26 -21.77 8.79
C GLU A 86 -7.59 -22.21 8.15
N GLY A 87 -7.88 -21.66 6.99
CA GLY A 87 -9.00 -22.09 6.16
C GLY A 87 -8.57 -23.08 5.09
N LYS A 88 -9.41 -23.27 4.08
CA LYS A 88 -9.08 -24.17 2.96
C LYS A 88 -7.88 -23.63 2.18
N ASN A 89 -7.04 -24.53 1.67
CA ASN A 89 -5.89 -24.24 0.82
C ASN A 89 -4.75 -23.43 1.49
N GLY A 90 -4.61 -23.50 2.83
CA GLY A 90 -3.51 -22.87 3.55
C GLY A 90 -3.65 -21.35 3.78
N ILE A 91 -4.79 -20.76 3.40
CA ILE A 91 -5.09 -19.35 3.66
C ILE A 91 -5.35 -19.15 5.15
N GLN A 92 -4.64 -18.20 5.77
CA GLN A 92 -4.84 -17.81 7.16
C GLN A 92 -5.89 -16.70 7.26
N TYR A 93 -6.97 -16.95 7.99
CA TYR A 93 -8.04 -15.99 8.23
C TYR A 93 -7.86 -15.33 9.60
N GLN A 94 -8.03 -14.01 9.66
CA GLN A 94 -8.20 -13.27 10.91
C GLN A 94 -9.68 -13.33 11.30
N THR A 95 -10.01 -13.84 12.48
CA THR A 95 -11.41 -14.13 12.85
C THR A 95 -11.97 -13.18 13.90
N GLU A 96 -11.35 -13.12 15.08
CA GLU A 96 -11.84 -12.31 16.20
C GLU A 96 -10.72 -11.46 16.77
N GLY A 97 -11.00 -10.18 17.04
CA GLY A 97 -10.11 -9.35 17.85
C GLY A 97 -10.06 -9.84 19.29
N VAL A 98 -8.88 -9.81 19.90
CA VAL A 98 -8.62 -10.32 21.26
C VAL A 98 -8.97 -9.28 22.34
N ILE A 99 -8.85 -7.98 22.05
CA ILE A 99 -9.07 -6.92 23.04
C ILE A 99 -10.57 -6.67 23.23
N LYS A 100 -11.08 -6.91 24.44
CA LYS A 100 -12.49 -6.70 24.81
C LYS A 100 -12.65 -5.70 25.96
N ASN A 101 -11.67 -5.61 26.84
CA ASN A 101 -11.70 -4.73 28.01
C ASN A 101 -10.28 -4.24 28.37
N GLU A 102 -10.17 -3.49 29.47
CA GLU A 102 -8.90 -2.89 29.91
C GLU A 102 -7.86 -3.92 30.35
N ASP A 103 -8.27 -5.05 30.95
CA ASP A 103 -7.34 -6.09 31.40
C ASP A 103 -6.60 -6.74 30.23
N ASP A 104 -7.20 -6.72 29.03
CA ASP A 104 -6.59 -7.25 27.81
C ASP A 104 -5.43 -6.38 27.31
N LEU A 105 -5.34 -5.11 27.72
CA LEU A 105 -4.29 -4.18 27.24
C LEU A 105 -2.88 -4.61 27.62
N ARG A 106 -2.72 -5.48 28.63
CA ARG A 106 -1.44 -6.08 29.02
C ARG A 106 -0.76 -6.86 27.90
N ILE A 107 -1.51 -7.34 26.90
CA ILE A 107 -0.94 -8.08 25.76
C ILE A 107 -0.23 -7.14 24.77
N ILE A 108 -0.56 -5.84 24.80
CA ILE A 108 -0.02 -4.84 23.87
C ILE A 108 1.46 -4.57 24.14
N ASP A 109 1.91 -4.77 25.38
CA ASP A 109 3.32 -4.63 25.75
C ASP A 109 4.24 -5.68 25.08
N HIS A 110 3.66 -6.70 24.42
CA HIS A 110 4.37 -7.76 23.69
C HIS A 110 3.91 -7.89 22.24
N MET A 111 3.63 -6.75 21.60
CA MET A 111 3.09 -6.69 20.25
C MET A 111 4.03 -7.34 19.22
N PRO A 112 3.57 -8.37 18.50
CA PRO A 112 4.35 -8.93 17.41
C PRO A 112 4.34 -7.95 16.22
N CYS A 113 5.32 -8.10 15.33
CA CYS A 113 5.41 -7.30 14.10
C CYS A 113 5.37 -8.21 12.88
N VAL A 114 4.74 -7.73 11.81
CA VAL A 114 4.92 -8.33 10.49
C VAL A 114 6.22 -7.78 9.91
N LEU A 115 7.20 -8.65 9.68
CA LEU A 115 8.50 -8.26 9.12
C LEU A 115 8.72 -8.90 7.75
N THR A 116 9.17 -8.12 6.77
CA THR A 116 9.82 -8.65 5.57
C THR A 116 11.18 -9.21 5.96
N LEU A 117 11.44 -10.47 5.61
CA LEU A 117 12.70 -11.14 5.78
C LEU A 117 13.59 -10.95 4.55
N SER A 118 14.87 -11.30 4.67
CA SER A 118 15.82 -11.09 3.58
C SER A 118 15.61 -11.97 2.35
N ASP A 119 14.80 -13.01 2.46
CA ASP A 119 14.37 -13.84 1.32
C ASP A 119 13.06 -13.34 0.69
N GLY A 120 12.59 -12.15 1.09
CA GLY A 120 11.35 -11.54 0.60
C GLY A 120 10.09 -12.06 1.30
N ARG A 121 10.17 -13.12 2.10
CA ARG A 121 9.01 -13.65 2.83
C ARG A 121 8.59 -12.68 3.93
N ARG A 122 7.30 -12.69 4.27
CA ARG A 122 6.75 -11.93 5.40
C ARG A 122 6.40 -12.89 6.51
N GLU A 123 6.85 -12.59 7.72
CA GLU A 123 6.60 -13.43 8.88
C GLU A 123 6.14 -12.60 10.06
N LEU A 124 5.30 -13.21 10.90
CA LEU A 124 4.94 -12.66 12.19
C LEU A 124 6.07 -12.96 13.17
N VAL A 125 6.76 -11.93 13.62
CA VAL A 125 7.91 -12.03 14.53
C VAL A 125 7.50 -11.47 15.88
N LYS A 126 7.84 -12.20 16.95
CA LYS A 126 7.67 -11.69 18.31
C LYS A 126 8.71 -10.60 18.57
N CYS A 127 8.24 -9.40 18.89
CA CYS A 127 9.08 -8.25 19.20
C CYS A 127 8.98 -7.91 20.69
N SER A 128 10.08 -7.40 21.25
CA SER A 128 10.15 -6.95 22.65
C SER A 128 9.63 -5.51 22.85
N GLY A 129 9.20 -4.84 21.78
CA GLY A 129 8.83 -3.44 21.78
C GLY A 129 9.15 -2.80 20.42
N PRO A 130 8.83 -1.51 20.23
CA PRO A 130 9.23 -0.81 19.02
C PRO A 130 10.76 -0.75 18.92
N GLU A 131 11.48 -0.70 20.04
CA GLU A 131 12.96 -0.66 20.11
C GLU A 131 13.66 -1.98 19.75
N ASP A 132 12.92 -3.03 19.35
CA ASP A 132 13.52 -4.32 19.02
C ASP A 132 14.41 -4.23 17.76
N LYS A 133 15.70 -4.52 17.94
CA LYS A 133 16.72 -4.42 16.88
C LYS A 133 16.42 -5.31 15.67
N GLN A 134 15.62 -6.37 15.82
CA GLN A 134 15.27 -7.24 14.69
C GLN A 134 14.51 -6.48 13.58
N ILE A 135 13.67 -5.52 13.97
CA ILE A 135 12.91 -4.68 13.03
C ILE A 135 13.90 -3.87 12.18
N TYR A 136 14.83 -3.17 12.84
CA TYR A 136 15.76 -2.26 12.19
C TYR A 136 16.86 -2.97 11.40
N ASN A 137 17.35 -4.12 11.89
CA ASN A 137 18.32 -4.93 11.15
C ASN A 137 17.75 -5.41 9.81
N SER A 138 16.46 -5.78 9.78
CA SER A 138 15.79 -6.13 8.52
C SER A 138 15.67 -4.93 7.59
N ALA A 139 15.19 -3.79 8.10
CA ALA A 139 15.06 -2.55 7.35
C ALA A 139 16.40 -2.06 6.76
N GLU A 140 17.48 -2.06 7.53
CA GLU A 140 18.82 -1.65 7.09
C GLU A 140 19.34 -2.54 5.95
N LYS A 141 19.13 -3.86 6.07
CA LYS A 141 19.50 -4.80 5.02
C LYS A 141 18.70 -4.53 3.74
N PHE A 142 17.40 -4.29 3.87
CA PHE A 142 16.52 -3.95 2.76
C PHE A 142 16.96 -2.66 2.04
N ILE A 143 17.27 -1.59 2.78
CA ILE A 143 17.73 -0.32 2.18
C ILE A 143 19.10 -0.45 1.51
N LYS A 144 20.04 -1.18 2.11
CA LYS A 144 21.34 -1.46 1.50
C LYS A 144 21.19 -2.17 0.15
N GLU A 145 20.15 -2.97 0.03
CA GLU A 145 19.74 -3.64 -1.18
C GLU A 145 18.58 -2.87 -1.84
N LYS A 146 18.65 -1.55 -2.11
CA LYS A 146 17.58 -0.87 -2.89
C LYS A 146 17.90 -0.60 -4.37
N GLU A 147 19.18 -0.43 -4.72
CA GLU A 147 19.62 -0.03 -6.07
C GLU A 147 18.94 1.26 -6.56
N GLU A 148 18.34 1.28 -7.76
CA GLU A 148 17.70 2.46 -8.37
C GLU A 148 16.23 2.64 -7.99
N PHE A 149 15.64 1.64 -7.31
CA PHE A 149 14.23 1.63 -6.93
C PHE A 149 13.93 2.61 -5.79
N ALA A 150 12.69 3.10 -5.76
CA ALA A 150 12.18 3.79 -4.59
C ALA A 150 12.01 2.81 -3.41
N ALA A 151 12.72 3.11 -2.32
CA ALA A 151 12.57 2.64 -0.95
C ALA A 151 11.20 2.84 -0.31
N SER A 152 10.26 1.89 -0.29
CA SER A 152 9.00 2.05 0.47
C SER A 152 8.89 1.14 1.69
N ALA A 153 8.32 1.67 2.78
CA ALA A 153 7.88 0.88 3.92
C ALA A 153 6.35 0.95 4.08
N ILE A 154 5.72 -0.21 4.33
CA ILE A 154 4.36 -0.28 4.86
C ILE A 154 4.40 -0.01 6.35
N VAL A 155 3.65 1.01 6.76
CA VAL A 155 3.48 1.43 8.16
C VAL A 155 1.99 1.56 8.48
N ASN A 156 1.62 1.80 9.74
CA ASN A 156 0.28 2.20 10.12
C ASN A 156 0.33 3.50 10.94
N LEU A 157 -0.78 4.23 10.95
CA LEU A 157 -1.08 5.28 11.92
C LEU A 157 -1.81 4.71 13.14
N GLY A 158 -2.44 3.53 13.01
CA GLY A 158 -2.82 2.66 14.13
C GLY A 158 -4.30 2.31 14.27
N ILE A 159 -5.17 2.97 13.50
CA ILE A 159 -6.63 2.79 13.62
C ILE A 159 -7.10 1.46 13.04
N ASP A 160 -6.53 0.98 11.93
CA ASP A 160 -6.86 -0.33 11.40
C ASP A 160 -6.47 -1.44 12.39
N CYS A 161 -5.24 -1.37 12.92
CA CYS A 161 -4.77 -2.33 13.92
C CYS A 161 -5.62 -2.29 15.20
N THR A 162 -6.09 -1.11 15.61
CA THR A 162 -7.02 -0.94 16.74
C THR A 162 -8.35 -1.65 16.46
N MET A 163 -8.97 -1.35 15.31
CA MET A 163 -10.25 -1.94 14.94
C MET A 163 -10.16 -3.47 14.82
N ARG A 164 -9.13 -3.99 14.15
CA ARG A 164 -8.90 -5.43 14.01
C ARG A 164 -8.65 -6.11 15.36
N SER A 165 -7.85 -5.49 16.23
CA SER A 165 -7.57 -6.02 17.57
C SER A 165 -8.80 -6.09 18.48
N MET A 166 -9.78 -5.22 18.29
CA MET A 166 -11.06 -5.28 19.01
C MET A 166 -12.11 -6.16 18.28
N GLY A 167 -11.92 -6.32 16.97
CA GLY A 167 -12.87 -6.88 16.02
C GLY A 167 -13.99 -5.89 15.70
N VAL A 168 -14.50 -5.91 14.46
CA VAL A 168 -15.48 -4.92 13.97
C VAL A 168 -16.70 -4.77 14.89
N LYS A 169 -17.28 -5.88 15.37
CA LYS A 169 -18.41 -5.85 16.31
C LYS A 169 -18.04 -5.24 17.67
N GLY A 170 -16.89 -5.63 18.22
CA GLY A 170 -16.42 -5.15 19.51
C GLY A 170 -16.10 -3.66 19.47
N PHE A 171 -15.40 -3.22 18.42
CA PHE A 171 -15.14 -1.81 18.14
C PHE A 171 -16.43 -1.01 18.01
N SER A 172 -17.42 -1.52 17.27
CA SER A 172 -18.71 -0.84 17.05
C SER A 172 -19.48 -0.61 18.35
N TYR A 173 -19.56 -1.60 19.24
CA TYR A 173 -20.19 -1.41 20.56
C TYR A 173 -19.38 -0.47 21.45
N ALA A 174 -18.05 -0.62 21.47
CA ALA A 174 -17.18 0.22 22.27
C ALA A 174 -17.24 1.70 21.88
N LEU A 175 -17.53 2.05 20.62
CA LEU A 175 -17.75 3.44 20.21
C LEU A 175 -18.85 4.14 21.03
N TYR A 176 -19.88 3.39 21.45
CA TYR A 176 -20.98 3.90 22.25
C TYR A 176 -20.77 3.63 23.75
N ASP A 177 -20.44 2.40 24.12
CA ASP A 177 -20.39 1.96 25.51
C ASP A 177 -19.12 2.41 26.25
N ASN A 178 -17.98 2.42 25.56
CA ASN A 178 -16.68 2.70 26.18
C ASN A 178 -15.65 3.26 25.16
N PRO A 179 -15.86 4.49 24.65
CA PRO A 179 -14.94 5.09 23.69
C PRO A 179 -13.53 5.29 24.25
N ASP A 180 -13.37 5.36 25.57
CA ASP A 180 -12.06 5.49 26.23
C ASP A 180 -11.22 4.21 26.10
N LEU A 181 -11.82 3.03 25.98
CA LEU A 181 -11.08 1.81 25.64
C LEU A 181 -10.47 1.94 24.24
N ILE A 182 -11.25 2.39 23.24
CA ILE A 182 -10.75 2.59 21.87
C ILE A 182 -9.59 3.59 21.87
N LYS A 183 -9.73 4.71 22.58
CA LYS A 183 -8.67 5.71 22.73
C LYS A 183 -7.39 5.10 23.25
N ARG A 184 -7.46 4.31 24.33
CA ARG A 184 -6.28 3.66 24.94
C ARG A 184 -5.62 2.64 24.02
N VAL A 185 -6.40 1.83 23.30
CA VAL A 185 -5.84 0.88 22.31
C VAL A 185 -5.14 1.65 21.19
N LEU A 186 -5.80 2.68 20.65
CA LEU A 186 -5.23 3.50 19.58
C LEU A 186 -3.98 4.26 20.05
N ASP A 187 -3.99 4.81 21.26
CA ASP A 187 -2.83 5.51 21.85
C ASP A 187 -1.61 4.57 21.91
N LYS A 188 -1.79 3.28 22.24
CA LYS A 188 -0.69 2.29 22.21
C LYS A 188 -0.12 2.05 20.81
N TYR A 189 -0.98 1.92 19.79
CA TYR A 189 -0.51 1.81 18.41
C TYR A 189 0.17 3.09 17.93
N VAL A 190 -0.34 4.26 18.30
CA VAL A 190 0.25 5.55 17.98
C VAL A 190 1.64 5.71 18.61
N GLU A 191 1.76 5.44 19.90
CA GLU A 191 3.04 5.46 20.63
C GLU A 191 4.09 4.58 19.94
N TRP A 192 3.69 3.35 19.57
CA TRP A 192 4.57 2.40 18.88
C TRP A 192 5.00 2.92 17.50
N ASN A 193 4.06 3.38 16.68
CA ASN A 193 4.33 3.83 15.32
C ASN A 193 5.18 5.11 15.28
N CYS A 194 5.00 6.03 16.23
CA CYS A 194 5.86 7.21 16.38
C CYS A 194 7.34 6.83 16.50
N VAL A 195 7.67 5.80 17.29
CA VAL A 195 9.06 5.33 17.48
C VAL A 195 9.61 4.69 16.21
N ILE A 196 8.83 3.82 15.56
CA ILE A 196 9.28 3.11 14.35
C ILE A 196 9.50 4.09 13.19
N ILE A 197 8.55 5.01 12.94
CA ILE A 197 8.63 5.96 11.82
C ILE A 197 9.89 6.79 11.85
N GLU A 198 10.25 7.37 13.01
CA GLU A 198 11.47 8.19 13.14
C GLU A 198 12.73 7.39 12.77
N LYS A 199 12.81 6.12 13.19
CA LYS A 199 13.97 5.26 12.91
C LYS A 199 14.00 4.81 11.45
N LEU A 200 12.86 4.46 10.85
CA LEU A 200 12.79 4.10 9.42
C LEU A 200 13.20 5.27 8.52
N ILE A 201 12.81 6.51 8.87
CA ILE A 201 13.27 7.72 8.17
C ILE A 201 14.81 7.81 8.23
N ASN A 202 15.41 7.64 9.41
CA ASN A 202 16.85 7.68 9.59
C ASN A 202 17.60 6.55 8.86
N ILE A 203 16.98 5.38 8.70
CA ILE A 203 17.54 4.24 7.95
C ILE A 203 17.59 4.55 6.44
N GLY A 204 16.75 5.46 5.94
CA GLY A 204 16.84 5.98 4.57
C GLY A 204 15.80 5.43 3.59
N PHE A 205 14.59 5.14 4.08
CA PHE A 205 13.42 4.94 3.21
C PHE A 205 13.10 6.22 2.43
N ASP A 206 12.66 6.05 1.18
CA ASP A 206 12.38 7.16 0.28
C ASP A 206 10.96 7.70 0.44
N PHE A 207 10.01 6.82 0.73
CA PHE A 207 8.63 7.17 1.06
C PHE A 207 7.95 6.09 1.92
N PHE A 208 6.81 6.40 2.52
CA PHE A 208 5.97 5.42 3.23
C PHE A 208 4.63 5.18 2.55
N CYS A 209 4.05 4.01 2.80
CA CYS A 209 2.65 3.73 2.56
C CYS A 209 2.01 3.39 3.91
N ALA A 210 1.19 4.31 4.43
CA ALA A 210 0.46 4.09 5.67
C ALA A 210 -0.85 3.38 5.35
N ALA A 211 -0.94 2.09 5.67
CA ALA A 211 -2.11 1.27 5.40
C ALA A 211 -3.05 1.27 6.61
N ASP A 212 -4.13 2.04 6.57
CA ASP A 212 -5.16 2.00 7.61
C ASP A 212 -6.54 2.00 6.94
N ASP A 213 -7.14 0.82 6.81
CA ASP A 213 -8.49 0.71 6.27
C ASP A 213 -9.52 1.35 7.20
N LEU A 214 -10.32 2.26 6.64
CA LEU A 214 -11.30 3.07 7.36
C LEU A 214 -12.72 2.96 6.83
N ALA A 215 -12.95 2.29 5.70
CA ALA A 215 -14.22 2.39 4.99
C ALA A 215 -14.72 1.09 4.35
N PHE A 216 -16.05 1.02 4.22
CA PHE A 216 -16.76 0.16 3.28
C PHE A 216 -17.03 0.92 1.98
N ASP A 217 -17.61 0.25 0.98
CA ASP A 217 -18.07 0.87 -0.27
C ASP A 217 -19.07 2.03 -0.08
N THR A 218 -19.78 2.05 1.05
CA THR A 218 -20.81 3.06 1.34
C THR A 218 -20.32 4.22 2.21
N GLY A 219 -19.10 4.13 2.76
CA GLY A 219 -18.52 5.16 3.61
C GLY A 219 -17.67 4.60 4.75
N PRO A 220 -17.16 5.47 5.65
CA PRO A 220 -16.31 5.06 6.75
C PRO A 220 -17.00 4.11 7.76
N PHE A 221 -16.22 3.27 8.46
CA PHE A 221 -16.69 2.35 9.50
C PHE A 221 -17.34 3.03 10.71
N PHE A 222 -17.17 4.34 10.82
CA PHE A 222 -17.65 5.20 11.89
C PHE A 222 -18.10 6.54 11.31
N SER A 223 -18.84 7.33 12.09
CA SER A 223 -19.30 8.63 11.58
C SER A 223 -18.10 9.57 11.29
N PRO A 224 -18.21 10.49 10.31
CA PRO A 224 -17.18 11.52 10.12
C PRO A 224 -16.90 12.35 11.38
N GLN A 225 -17.90 12.54 12.25
CA GLN A 225 -17.71 13.21 13.54
C GLN A 225 -16.82 12.38 14.49
N THR A 226 -17.05 11.06 14.56
CA THR A 226 -16.19 10.14 15.31
C THR A 226 -14.76 10.19 14.79
N PHE A 227 -14.57 10.26 13.46
CA PHE A 227 -13.24 10.43 12.88
C PHE A 227 -12.56 11.68 13.42
N ARG A 228 -13.22 12.85 13.33
CA ARG A 228 -12.67 14.14 13.75
C ARG A 228 -12.38 14.23 15.25
N ASP A 229 -13.27 13.70 16.08
CA ASP A 229 -13.19 13.89 17.53
C ASP A 229 -12.28 12.87 18.22
N LEU A 230 -12.27 11.62 17.73
CA LEU A 230 -11.59 10.52 18.40
C LEU A 230 -10.31 10.11 17.68
N ILE A 231 -10.39 9.90 16.37
CA ILE A 231 -9.37 9.19 15.59
C ILE A 231 -8.32 10.16 15.06
N LEU A 232 -8.75 11.21 14.35
CA LEU A 232 -7.90 12.19 13.67
C LEU A 232 -6.83 12.80 14.61
N PRO A 233 -7.15 13.25 15.85
CA PRO A 233 -6.15 13.83 16.75
C PRO A 233 -5.05 12.84 17.17
N ARG A 234 -5.32 11.54 17.12
CA ARG A 234 -4.38 10.47 17.48
C ARG A 234 -3.49 10.10 16.30
N VAL A 235 -4.11 9.75 15.16
CA VAL A 235 -3.35 9.39 13.96
C VAL A 235 -2.51 10.57 13.43
N LYS A 236 -2.92 11.81 13.71
CA LYS A 236 -2.13 13.01 13.39
C LYS A 236 -0.79 13.06 14.13
N GLN A 237 -0.70 12.54 15.36
CA GLN A 237 0.58 12.49 16.09
C GLN A 237 1.60 11.64 15.34
N VAL A 238 1.16 10.54 14.73
CA VAL A 238 2.01 9.69 13.90
C VAL A 238 2.35 10.37 12.58
N ALA A 239 1.34 10.94 11.90
CA ALA A 239 1.53 11.63 10.62
C ALA A 239 2.52 12.80 10.72
N GLU A 240 2.50 13.57 11.81
CA GLU A 240 3.44 14.67 12.06
C GLU A 240 4.90 14.21 12.23
N LYS A 241 5.15 12.93 12.54
CA LYS A 241 6.49 12.34 12.55
C LYS A 241 7.00 11.97 11.15
N ILE A 242 6.11 11.85 10.18
CA ILE A 242 6.47 11.48 8.81
C ILE A 242 7.00 12.72 8.08
N THR A 243 8.33 12.79 7.92
CA THR A 243 9.02 13.94 7.29
C THR A 243 9.46 13.69 5.85
N ILE A 244 9.21 12.48 5.34
CA ILE A 244 9.44 12.07 3.94
C ILE A 244 8.10 11.96 3.22
N PRO A 245 8.07 11.88 1.87
CA PRO A 245 6.82 11.66 1.16
C PRO A 245 6.10 10.41 1.64
N TRP A 246 4.77 10.42 1.66
CA TRP A 246 4.02 9.23 2.02
C TRP A 246 2.64 9.15 1.37
N VAL A 247 2.12 7.93 1.28
CA VAL A 247 0.84 7.60 0.68
C VAL A 247 -0.07 7.07 1.78
N PHE A 248 -1.29 7.58 1.89
CA PHE A 248 -2.32 7.00 2.74
C PHE A 248 -3.06 5.92 1.94
N HIS A 249 -3.16 4.72 2.48
CA HIS A 249 -3.90 3.61 1.89
C HIS A 249 -5.10 3.24 2.76
N SER A 250 -6.28 3.25 2.14
CA SER A 250 -7.49 2.62 2.67
C SER A 250 -8.39 2.23 1.50
N ASP A 251 -8.91 1.01 1.56
CA ASP A 251 -10.02 0.59 0.69
C ASP A 251 -11.33 1.29 1.09
N GLY A 252 -12.35 1.12 0.24
CA GLY A 252 -13.68 1.68 0.45
C GLY A 252 -13.83 3.17 0.13
N ASN A 253 -15.00 3.70 0.46
CA ASN A 253 -15.42 5.04 0.08
C ASN A 253 -14.97 6.09 1.11
N LEU A 254 -13.89 6.79 0.79
CA LEU A 254 -13.31 7.82 1.64
C LEU A 254 -13.90 9.21 1.44
N ILE A 255 -14.74 9.44 0.41
CA ILE A 255 -15.29 10.76 0.07
C ILE A 255 -15.79 11.55 1.29
N PRO A 256 -16.51 10.95 2.26
CA PRO A 256 -16.99 11.69 3.43
C PRO A 256 -15.91 12.29 4.34
N ILE A 257 -14.65 11.82 4.24
CA ILE A 257 -13.55 12.18 5.13
C ILE A 257 -12.24 12.55 4.40
N ILE A 258 -12.21 12.64 3.06
CA ILE A 258 -10.96 12.99 2.32
C ILE A 258 -10.39 14.33 2.80
N ASP A 259 -11.22 15.37 2.96
CA ASP A 259 -10.73 16.67 3.41
C ASP A 259 -10.11 16.61 4.82
N ASP A 260 -10.66 15.77 5.71
CA ASP A 260 -10.11 15.53 7.04
C ASP A 260 -8.78 14.76 6.94
N LEU A 261 -8.70 13.73 6.09
CA LEU A 261 -7.47 12.96 5.85
C LEU A 261 -6.34 13.84 5.28
N LEU A 262 -6.64 14.75 4.36
CA LEU A 262 -5.65 15.66 3.77
C LEU A 262 -4.94 16.53 4.82
N THR A 263 -5.55 16.75 5.99
CA THR A 263 -4.91 17.48 7.10
C THR A 263 -3.73 16.73 7.73
N LEU A 264 -3.60 15.43 7.47
CA LEU A 264 -2.47 14.61 7.88
C LEU A 264 -1.21 14.90 7.06
N GLY A 265 -1.36 15.51 5.86
CA GLY A 265 -0.23 15.90 5.02
C GLY A 265 0.33 14.78 4.14
N MET A 266 -0.46 13.76 3.79
CA MET A 266 -0.02 12.75 2.84
C MET A 266 0.15 13.32 1.44
N ASN A 267 1.10 12.75 0.70
CA ASN A 267 1.41 13.10 -0.67
C ASN A 267 0.61 12.30 -1.69
N GLY A 268 0.18 11.11 -1.33
CA GLY A 268 -0.63 10.23 -2.17
C GLY A 268 -1.84 9.66 -1.44
N LEU A 269 -2.90 9.36 -2.20
CA LEU A 269 -4.06 8.60 -1.73
C LEU A 269 -4.22 7.35 -2.60
N HIS A 270 -4.21 6.19 -1.96
CA HIS A 270 -4.26 4.85 -2.56
C HIS A 270 -5.41 4.03 -1.93
N PRO A 271 -6.08 3.12 -2.67
CA PRO A 271 -5.99 2.90 -4.10
C PRO A 271 -7.00 3.75 -4.89
N ILE A 272 -7.82 4.55 -4.21
CA ILE A 272 -9.08 5.07 -4.76
C ILE A 272 -9.93 3.90 -5.28
N ASP A 273 -10.52 3.15 -4.35
CA ASP A 273 -11.16 1.86 -4.61
C ASP A 273 -12.12 1.94 -5.83
N PRO A 274 -11.84 1.20 -6.92
CA PRO A 274 -12.60 1.30 -8.16
C PRO A 274 -14.06 0.84 -8.02
N ASN A 275 -14.42 0.10 -6.97
CA ASN A 275 -15.80 -0.37 -6.76
C ASN A 275 -16.74 0.75 -6.28
N CYS A 276 -16.21 1.76 -5.60
CA CYS A 276 -17.02 2.78 -4.94
C CYS A 276 -16.55 4.22 -5.20
N MET A 277 -15.40 4.43 -5.83
CA MET A 277 -14.84 5.76 -6.10
C MET A 277 -14.37 5.91 -7.56
N ASP A 278 -14.72 7.04 -8.18
CA ASP A 278 -14.17 7.43 -9.48
C ASP A 278 -12.87 8.23 -9.31
N ILE A 279 -11.73 7.60 -9.62
CA ILE A 279 -10.41 8.23 -9.58
C ILE A 279 -10.28 9.47 -10.47
N ILE A 280 -11.01 9.57 -11.59
CA ILE A 280 -10.96 10.74 -12.47
C ILE A 280 -11.64 11.92 -11.77
N GLN A 281 -12.79 11.68 -11.15
CA GLN A 281 -13.43 12.66 -10.28
C GLN A 281 -12.53 13.05 -9.11
N VAL A 282 -11.94 12.08 -8.39
CA VAL A 282 -11.04 12.39 -7.26
C VAL A 282 -9.83 13.21 -7.72
N LYS A 283 -9.22 12.88 -8.86
CA LYS A 283 -8.10 13.65 -9.43
C LYS A 283 -8.53 15.07 -9.79
N ARG A 284 -9.72 15.26 -10.37
CA ARG A 284 -10.26 16.60 -10.69
C ARG A 284 -10.46 17.44 -9.42
N ASP A 285 -11.04 16.85 -8.39
CA ASP A 285 -11.49 17.56 -7.20
C ASP A 285 -10.34 17.76 -6.17
N TYR A 286 -9.39 16.82 -6.09
CA TYR A 286 -8.33 16.79 -5.07
C TYR A 286 -6.90 16.74 -5.64
N GLY A 287 -6.72 16.51 -6.95
CA GLY A 287 -5.42 16.22 -7.56
C GLY A 287 -4.37 17.33 -7.56
N LYS A 288 -4.75 18.55 -7.12
CA LYS A 288 -3.83 19.66 -6.84
C LYS A 288 -3.24 19.63 -5.43
N ARG A 289 -3.90 18.92 -4.50
CA ARG A 289 -3.51 18.77 -3.10
C ARG A 289 -2.81 17.44 -2.82
N VAL A 290 -3.15 16.40 -3.58
CA VAL A 290 -2.65 15.04 -3.37
C VAL A 290 -2.47 14.31 -4.71
N CYS A 291 -1.45 13.46 -4.79
CA CYS A 291 -1.30 12.48 -5.86
C CYS A 291 -2.37 11.39 -5.73
N VAL A 292 -2.97 10.97 -6.84
CA VAL A 292 -3.83 9.77 -6.84
C VAL A 292 -2.98 8.55 -7.25
N VAL A 293 -3.15 7.44 -6.54
CA VAL A 293 -2.40 6.19 -6.75
C VAL A 293 -3.41 5.06 -6.93
N GLY A 294 -3.35 4.30 -8.03
CA GLY A 294 -4.37 3.30 -8.38
C GLY A 294 -4.69 3.31 -9.89
N ASN A 295 -5.83 2.81 -10.35
CA ASN A 295 -6.77 1.96 -9.60
C ASN A 295 -7.32 0.84 -10.51
N ILE A 296 -6.44 0.14 -11.22
CA ILE A 296 -6.86 -0.92 -12.16
C ILE A 296 -7.61 -2.02 -11.41
N ASP A 297 -8.88 -2.21 -11.75
CA ASP A 297 -9.80 -3.10 -11.04
C ASP A 297 -9.28 -4.55 -10.99
N LEU A 298 -9.28 -5.16 -9.81
CA LEU A 298 -8.91 -6.55 -9.63
C LEU A 298 -9.89 -7.50 -10.34
N ASN A 299 -11.17 -7.15 -10.43
CA ASN A 299 -12.15 -7.96 -11.17
C ASN A 299 -11.81 -8.01 -12.66
N LEU A 300 -11.31 -6.90 -13.22
CA LEU A 300 -10.80 -6.84 -14.59
C LEU A 300 -9.58 -7.76 -14.73
N LEU A 301 -8.61 -7.67 -13.81
CA LEU A 301 -7.42 -8.53 -13.81
C LEU A 301 -7.76 -10.02 -13.62
N SER A 302 -8.85 -10.35 -12.95
CA SER A 302 -9.26 -11.73 -12.70
C SER A 302 -10.15 -12.33 -13.79
N ASN A 303 -10.96 -11.53 -14.49
CA ASN A 303 -12.03 -12.08 -15.31
C ASN A 303 -11.99 -11.65 -16.78
N ALA A 304 -11.46 -10.47 -17.09
CA ALA A 304 -11.52 -9.90 -18.44
C ALA A 304 -10.57 -10.60 -19.42
N GLU A 305 -10.70 -10.25 -20.70
CA GLU A 305 -9.73 -10.56 -21.73
C GLU A 305 -8.55 -9.57 -21.69
N PRO A 306 -7.33 -9.97 -22.10
CA PRO A 306 -6.17 -9.08 -22.10
C PRO A 306 -6.39 -7.74 -22.82
N ASP A 307 -7.10 -7.75 -23.95
CA ASP A 307 -7.35 -6.53 -24.73
C ASP A 307 -8.20 -5.50 -23.94
N GLU A 308 -9.12 -5.97 -23.09
CA GLU A 308 -9.91 -5.11 -22.20
C GLU A 308 -9.02 -4.49 -21.10
N VAL A 309 -8.05 -5.26 -20.60
CA VAL A 309 -7.06 -4.78 -19.61
C VAL A 309 -6.18 -3.69 -20.24
N GLU A 310 -5.71 -3.91 -21.47
CA GLU A 310 -4.91 -2.92 -22.20
C GLU A 310 -5.67 -1.61 -22.40
N GLU A 311 -6.93 -1.71 -22.82
CA GLU A 311 -7.78 -0.55 -23.08
C GLU A 311 -8.07 0.23 -21.80
N GLU A 312 -8.34 -0.44 -20.67
CA GLU A 312 -8.55 0.23 -19.39
C GLU A 312 -7.29 0.95 -18.90
N VAL A 313 -6.12 0.31 -19.01
CA VAL A 313 -4.83 0.94 -18.66
C VAL A 313 -4.59 2.18 -19.53
N ARG A 314 -4.81 2.07 -20.84
CA ARG A 314 -4.67 3.20 -21.78
C ARG A 314 -5.59 4.35 -21.37
N ARG A 315 -6.88 4.07 -21.14
CA ARG A 315 -7.89 5.05 -20.75
C ARG A 315 -7.53 5.76 -19.45
N LYS A 316 -7.09 5.03 -18.42
CA LYS A 316 -6.69 5.58 -17.12
C LYS A 316 -5.47 6.49 -17.26
N ILE A 317 -4.44 6.05 -17.99
CA ILE A 317 -3.25 6.87 -18.22
C ILE A 317 -3.59 8.15 -18.97
N GLU A 318 -4.37 8.07 -20.06
CA GLU A 318 -4.77 9.25 -20.84
C GLU A 318 -5.60 10.26 -20.02
N ALA A 319 -6.42 9.78 -19.09
CA ALA A 319 -7.26 10.64 -18.25
C ALA A 319 -6.51 11.23 -17.04
N LEU A 320 -5.59 10.47 -16.43
CA LEU A 320 -5.02 10.80 -15.12
C LEU A 320 -3.58 11.32 -15.17
N ALA A 321 -2.82 10.97 -16.20
CA ALA A 321 -1.44 11.44 -16.34
C ALA A 321 -1.34 12.95 -16.61
N PRO A 322 -2.14 13.58 -17.50
CA PRO A 322 -1.95 14.98 -17.84
C PRO A 322 -1.88 15.91 -16.61
N GLY A 323 -0.82 16.71 -16.54
CA GLY A 323 -0.58 17.64 -15.43
C GLY A 323 0.10 17.05 -14.19
N GLY A 324 0.54 15.78 -14.19
CA GLY A 324 1.31 15.21 -13.07
C GLY A 324 0.44 14.61 -11.95
N GLY A 325 1.09 14.07 -10.91
CA GLY A 325 0.41 13.61 -9.70
C GLY A 325 -0.48 12.37 -9.89
N TYR A 326 -0.04 11.42 -10.72
CA TYR A 326 -0.68 10.12 -10.88
C TYR A 326 0.36 8.99 -10.85
N ILE A 327 0.12 7.99 -10.02
CA ILE A 327 0.91 6.75 -10.00
C ILE A 327 -0.06 5.62 -10.35
N ILE A 328 0.26 4.85 -11.40
CA ILE A 328 -0.59 3.71 -11.75
C ILE A 328 -0.31 2.56 -10.79
N SER A 329 -1.39 1.94 -10.32
CA SER A 329 -1.38 0.74 -9.50
C SER A 329 -2.67 -0.05 -9.73
N SER A 330 -2.68 -1.33 -9.38
CA SER A 330 -3.92 -2.07 -9.27
C SER A 330 -4.79 -1.52 -8.12
N GLY A 331 -6.07 -1.87 -8.10
CA GLY A 331 -7.05 -1.35 -7.15
C GLY A 331 -6.87 -1.86 -5.72
N ASN A 332 -5.91 -2.77 -5.48
CA ASN A 332 -5.48 -3.30 -4.19
C ASN A 332 -4.16 -4.08 -4.40
N SER A 333 -3.83 -5.00 -3.51
CA SER A 333 -2.87 -6.07 -3.72
C SER A 333 -3.30 -6.99 -4.86
N ILE A 334 -2.40 -7.34 -5.77
CA ILE A 334 -2.70 -8.29 -6.86
C ILE A 334 -2.90 -9.69 -6.26
N PRO A 335 -4.11 -10.27 -6.33
CA PRO A 335 -4.42 -11.52 -5.66
C PRO A 335 -3.94 -12.74 -6.45
N GLY A 336 -3.83 -13.89 -5.77
CA GLY A 336 -3.42 -15.16 -6.41
C GLY A 336 -4.40 -15.70 -7.45
N TYR A 337 -5.63 -15.18 -7.45
CA TYR A 337 -6.67 -15.52 -8.44
C TYR A 337 -6.71 -14.53 -9.63
N ALA A 338 -5.80 -13.55 -9.72
CA ALA A 338 -5.64 -12.74 -10.92
C ALA A 338 -5.08 -13.59 -12.06
N LYS A 339 -5.58 -13.39 -13.28
CA LYS A 339 -5.07 -14.05 -14.48
C LYS A 339 -3.68 -13.49 -14.81
N VAL A 340 -2.68 -14.36 -14.93
CA VAL A 340 -1.28 -13.94 -15.13
C VAL A 340 -1.10 -13.23 -16.48
N GLU A 341 -1.82 -13.65 -17.51
CA GLU A 341 -1.89 -13.00 -18.81
C GLU A 341 -2.44 -11.57 -18.72
N ASN A 342 -3.40 -11.32 -17.84
CA ASN A 342 -3.95 -9.97 -17.62
C ASN A 342 -2.95 -9.09 -16.85
N VAL A 343 -2.27 -9.64 -15.84
CA VAL A 343 -1.21 -8.90 -15.12
C VAL A 343 -0.04 -8.56 -16.07
N LYS A 344 0.38 -9.49 -16.93
CA LYS A 344 1.39 -9.24 -17.97
C LYS A 344 0.92 -8.16 -18.95
N ARG A 345 -0.34 -8.23 -19.40
CA ARG A 345 -0.88 -7.23 -20.31
C ARG A 345 -0.97 -5.84 -19.66
N MET A 346 -1.33 -5.77 -18.38
CA MET A 346 -1.30 -4.52 -17.62
C MET A 346 0.11 -3.90 -17.63
N MET A 347 1.14 -4.69 -17.32
CA MET A 347 2.54 -4.25 -17.36
C MET A 347 2.96 -3.73 -18.75
N GLU A 348 2.64 -4.48 -19.80
CA GLU A 348 2.96 -4.10 -21.19
C GLU A 348 2.25 -2.80 -21.59
N ALA A 349 0.98 -2.64 -21.22
CA ALA A 349 0.19 -1.45 -21.49
C ALA A 349 0.74 -0.23 -20.72
N ILE A 350 1.17 -0.40 -19.46
CA ILE A 350 1.81 0.66 -18.68
C ILE A 350 3.07 1.17 -19.40
N LEU A 351 3.92 0.26 -19.88
CA LEU A 351 5.13 0.62 -20.62
C LEU A 351 4.83 1.29 -21.96
N LYS A 352 3.77 0.84 -22.65
CA LYS A 352 3.36 1.34 -23.96
C LYS A 352 2.76 2.74 -23.89
N TYR A 353 1.92 3.02 -22.90
CA TYR A 353 1.12 4.24 -22.83
C TYR A 353 1.57 5.24 -21.77
N GLY A 354 2.42 4.84 -20.82
CA GLY A 354 2.77 5.56 -19.60
C GLY A 354 3.55 6.87 -19.76
N GLN A 355 3.25 7.70 -20.76
CA GLN A 355 3.81 9.02 -20.92
C GLN A 355 2.92 10.06 -20.24
N TYR A 356 3.54 10.99 -19.50
CA TYR A 356 2.90 12.24 -19.12
C TYR A 356 2.80 13.12 -20.37
N LYS A 357 1.62 13.19 -20.97
CA LYS A 357 1.34 14.05 -22.13
C LYS A 357 0.85 15.42 -21.71
#